data_AF-A0A378WS34-F1
#
_entry.id   AF-A0A378WS34-F1
#
_cell.length_a   1.000
_cell.length_b   1.000
_cell.length_c   1.000
_cell.angle_alpha   90.00
_cell.angle_beta   90.00
_cell.angle_gamma   90.00
#
_symmetry.space_group_name_H-M   'P 1'
#
loop_
_entity.id
_entity.type
_entity.pdbx_description
1 polymer ?
#
loop_
_entity_poly.entity_id
_entity_poly.type
_entity_poly.pdbx_seq_one_letter_code
_entity_poly.pdbx_strand_id
1 'polypeptide(L)'
;MYLGMAYIGHAQAWSLGDILPGRSHKLDNLDFTCVQEQFPPLPQDADQLYRYALYHDFKNRWLPKEGILDRYLPYYRIAAANGHWQANLTLQEILLRSKDINISTSERRGEGIYWNEKLMKVLPASAHYWWSRYIAVGYGPKHGSVRTMR
;
A
#
# COMPACT_ATOMS: atom_id res chain seq x y z
N MET A 1 -5.72 50.87 -16.69
CA MET A 1 -4.56 50.23 -16.05
C MET A 1 -4.63 48.74 -16.41
N TYR A 2 -3.64 48.27 -17.15
CA TYR A 2 -3.38 46.87 -17.53
C TYR A 2 -3.45 45.91 -16.32
N LEU A 3 -3.60 44.58 -16.38
CA LEU A 3 -3.43 43.56 -17.43
C LEU A 3 -4.20 42.32 -16.93
N GLY A 4 -4.88 41.58 -17.80
CA GLY A 4 -5.30 40.20 -17.51
C GLY A 4 -4.10 39.24 -17.55
N MET A 5 -4.19 38.10 -16.88
CA MET A 5 -3.36 36.95 -17.22
C MET A 5 -4.22 35.69 -17.30
N ALA A 6 -4.34 35.20 -18.53
CA ALA A 6 -4.65 33.83 -18.86
C ALA A 6 -3.34 33.01 -18.94
N TYR A 7 -3.49 31.68 -18.95
CA TYR A 7 -2.82 30.67 -19.79
C TYR A 7 -2.44 29.40 -18.99
N ILE A 8 -3.12 28.26 -19.18
CA ILE A 8 -3.03 27.18 -20.21
C ILE A 8 -2.14 26.01 -19.74
N GLY A 9 -2.61 24.78 -19.98
CA GLY A 9 -1.72 23.61 -20.06
C GLY A 9 -2.44 22.29 -20.34
N HIS A 10 -2.71 22.00 -21.61
CA HIS A 10 -3.08 20.66 -22.06
C HIS A 10 -1.95 19.68 -21.73
N ALA A 11 -2.26 18.54 -21.12
CA ALA A 11 -1.30 17.45 -20.96
C ALA A 11 -1.04 16.81 -22.33
N GLN A 12 -0.01 17.26 -23.05
CA GLN A 12 0.53 16.50 -24.17
C GLN A 12 1.21 15.25 -23.62
N ALA A 13 0.67 14.08 -23.96
CA ALA A 13 1.35 12.81 -23.77
C ALA A 13 2.60 12.82 -24.66
N TRP A 14 3.78 12.85 -24.06
CA TRP A 14 5.05 12.69 -24.76
C TRP A 14 5.10 11.26 -25.29
N SER A 15 5.38 11.07 -26.58
CA SER A 15 5.62 9.73 -27.08
C SER A 15 6.96 9.24 -26.53
N LEU A 16 7.06 7.97 -26.17
CA LEU A 16 8.32 7.35 -25.72
C LEU A 16 9.47 7.48 -26.75
N GLY A 17 9.18 7.88 -27.99
CA GLY A 17 10.17 8.16 -29.04
C GLY A 17 10.91 9.48 -28.87
N ASP A 18 10.33 10.46 -28.17
CA ASP A 18 10.88 11.82 -28.07
C ASP A 18 11.87 11.97 -26.89
N ILE A 19 11.85 11.02 -25.94
CA ILE A 19 12.62 11.08 -24.69
C ILE A 19 13.93 10.27 -24.78
N LEU A 20 14.03 9.30 -25.71
CA LEU A 20 15.16 8.36 -25.79
C LEU A 20 15.66 8.20 -27.25
N PRO A 21 16.63 9.01 -27.72
CA PRO A 21 17.26 8.77 -29.01
C PRO A 21 18.03 7.44 -28.97
N GLY A 22 17.65 6.49 -29.84
CA GLY A 22 18.23 5.14 -29.88
C GLY A 22 17.41 4.08 -29.14
N ARG A 23 16.10 3.98 -29.43
CA ARG A 23 15.19 2.98 -28.86
C ARG A 23 15.74 1.56 -29.04
N SER A 24 16.17 0.94 -27.93
CA SER A 24 16.49 -0.49 -27.86
C SER A 24 15.19 -1.29 -27.94
N HIS A 25 15.17 -2.42 -28.67
CA HIS A 25 14.02 -3.34 -28.74
C HIS A 25 13.55 -3.83 -27.35
N LYS A 26 14.42 -3.73 -26.33
CA LYS A 26 14.07 -4.00 -24.93
C LYS A 26 12.98 -3.06 -24.38
N LEU A 27 12.73 -1.94 -25.06
CA LEU A 27 11.77 -0.93 -24.65
C LEU A 27 10.43 -1.01 -25.39
N ASP A 28 10.28 -1.95 -26.33
CA ASP A 28 9.08 -2.06 -27.17
C ASP A 28 7.82 -2.41 -26.37
N ASN A 29 7.98 -2.94 -25.16
CA ASN A 29 6.89 -3.28 -24.23
C ASN A 29 6.77 -2.30 -23.04
N LEU A 30 7.37 -1.11 -23.09
CA LEU A 30 7.29 -0.12 -21.99
C LEU A 30 6.11 0.85 -22.11
N ASP A 31 5.19 0.63 -23.04
CA ASP A 31 3.97 1.44 -23.09
C ASP A 31 3.01 0.99 -21.97
N PHE A 32 2.65 1.91 -21.08
CA PHE A 32 1.69 1.66 -20.01
C PHE A 32 0.58 2.71 -20.06
N THR A 33 -0.66 2.25 -19.99
CA THR A 33 -1.80 3.15 -19.90
C THR A 33 -1.97 3.60 -18.45
N CYS A 34 -2.14 4.91 -18.24
CA CYS A 34 -2.51 5.44 -16.93
C CYS A 34 -3.93 4.97 -16.58
N VAL A 35 -4.06 4.15 -15.55
CA VAL A 35 -5.34 3.69 -15.02
C VAL A 35 -5.38 3.96 -13.53
N GLN A 36 -6.46 4.60 -13.07
CA GLN A 36 -6.69 4.83 -11.64
C GLN A 36 -7.21 3.55 -10.98
N GLU A 37 -6.52 3.10 -9.93
CA GLU A 37 -6.97 1.97 -9.10
C GLU A 37 -8.36 2.27 -8.52
N GLN A 38 -9.28 1.32 -8.66
CA GLN A 38 -10.64 1.45 -8.15
C GLN A 38 -10.72 0.91 -6.74
N PHE A 39 -11.13 1.75 -5.80
CA PHE A 39 -11.24 1.38 -4.40
C PHE A 39 -12.66 0.89 -4.09
N PRO A 40 -12.84 -0.35 -3.60
CA PRO A 40 -14.17 -0.82 -3.24
C PRO A 40 -14.70 -0.06 -2.01
N PRO A 41 -16.03 0.00 -1.87
CA PRO A 41 -16.64 0.58 -0.67
C PRO A 41 -16.23 -0.21 0.58
N LEU A 42 -16.13 0.49 1.70
CA LEU A 42 -15.72 -0.11 2.96
C LEU A 42 -16.93 -0.77 3.65
N PRO A 43 -16.77 -1.97 4.23
CA PRO A 43 -17.83 -2.62 4.98
C PRO A 43 -18.10 -1.85 6.27
N GLN A 44 -19.35 -1.42 6.48
CA GLN A 44 -19.73 -0.53 7.59
C GLN A 44 -19.40 -1.13 8.97
N ASP A 45 -19.69 -2.41 9.18
CA ASP A 45 -19.41 -3.09 10.45
C ASP A 45 -17.91 -3.16 10.74
N ALA A 46 -17.08 -3.37 9.71
CA ALA A 46 -15.63 -3.38 9.83
C ALA A 46 -15.04 -1.97 9.99
N ASP A 47 -15.67 -0.95 9.38
CA ASP A 47 -15.26 0.45 9.49
C ASP A 47 -15.39 0.96 10.93
N GLN A 48 -16.40 0.51 11.69
CA GLN A 48 -16.49 0.83 13.12
C GLN A 48 -15.27 0.34 13.91
N LEU A 49 -14.82 -0.90 13.66
CA LEU A 49 -13.62 -1.46 14.29
C LEU A 49 -12.36 -0.72 13.84
N TYR A 50 -12.25 -0.39 12.56
CA TYR A 50 -11.15 0.40 12.02
C TYR A 50 -11.06 1.77 12.69
N ARG A 51 -12.17 2.50 12.79
CA ARG A 51 -12.23 3.83 13.43
C ARG A 51 -11.89 3.78 14.90
N TYR A 52 -12.36 2.76 15.62
CA TYR A 52 -11.97 2.53 17.02
C TYR A 52 -10.45 2.36 17.15
N ALA A 53 -9.87 1.48 16.33
CA ALA A 53 -8.42 1.26 16.33
C ALA A 53 -7.64 2.53 15.97
N LEU A 54 -8.11 3.26 14.95
CA LEU A 54 -7.51 4.48 14.45
C LEU A 54 -7.54 5.62 15.48
N TYR A 55 -8.64 5.75 16.23
CA TYR A 55 -8.72 6.68 17.34
C TYR A 55 -7.63 6.41 18.38
N HIS A 56 -7.49 5.15 18.81
CA HIS A 56 -6.47 4.77 19.78
C HIS A 56 -5.06 4.94 19.22
N ASP A 57 -4.85 4.64 17.94
CA ASP A 57 -3.56 4.84 17.28
C ASP A 57 -3.15 6.32 17.28
N PHE A 58 -4.04 7.23 16.87
CA PHE A 58 -3.76 8.67 16.90
C PHE A 58 -3.46 9.20 18.29
N LYS A 59 -4.15 8.68 19.33
CA LYS A 59 -3.92 9.10 20.72
C LYS A 59 -2.60 8.61 21.29
N ASN A 60 -2.01 7.56 20.73
CA ASN A 60 -0.80 6.94 21.27
C ASN A 60 0.42 7.04 20.34
N ARG A 61 0.28 7.63 19.14
CA ARG A 61 1.37 7.72 18.15
C ARG A 61 2.56 8.60 18.57
N TRP A 62 2.32 9.70 19.26
CA TRP A 62 3.36 10.67 19.63
C TRP A 62 4.14 10.28 20.89
N LEU A 63 3.44 9.68 21.86
CA LEU A 63 4.00 9.25 23.14
C LEU A 63 3.48 7.84 23.44
N PRO A 64 3.98 6.82 22.71
CA PRO A 64 3.53 5.46 22.87
C PRO A 64 3.89 4.96 24.27
N LYS A 65 2.90 4.40 24.96
CA LYS A 65 3.12 3.60 26.16
C LYS A 65 3.44 2.18 25.73
N GLU A 66 4.36 1.54 26.44
CA GLU A 66 4.70 0.14 26.18
C GLU A 66 3.44 -0.75 26.22
N GLY A 67 3.31 -1.65 25.23
CA GLY A 67 2.19 -2.58 25.11
C GLY A 67 0.83 -1.95 24.76
N ILE A 68 0.74 -0.63 24.53
CA ILE A 68 -0.55 0.00 24.19
C ILE A 68 -1.10 -0.47 22.85
N LEU A 69 -0.18 -0.76 21.91
CA LEU A 69 -0.51 -1.19 20.56
C LEU A 69 -1.26 -2.53 20.56
N ASP A 70 -0.91 -3.45 21.46
CA ASP A 70 -1.57 -4.74 21.62
C ASP A 70 -3.06 -4.60 21.96
N ARG A 71 -3.48 -3.46 22.52
CA ARG A 71 -4.89 -3.21 22.86
C ARG A 71 -5.75 -2.92 21.65
N TYR A 72 -5.20 -2.36 20.57
CA TYR A 72 -6.00 -1.94 19.41
C TYR A 72 -5.58 -2.59 18.09
N LEU A 73 -4.39 -3.20 18.00
CA LEU A 73 -3.94 -3.94 16.83
C LEU A 73 -4.90 -5.07 16.39
N PRO A 74 -5.55 -5.83 17.31
CA PRO A 74 -6.54 -6.85 16.91
C PRO A 74 -7.72 -6.28 16.11
N TYR A 75 -8.13 -5.03 16.37
CA TYR A 75 -9.25 -4.42 15.66
C TYR A 75 -8.90 -4.12 14.20
N TYR A 76 -7.65 -3.73 13.91
CA TYR A 76 -7.18 -3.64 12.53
C TYR A 76 -7.18 -5.01 11.83
N ARG A 77 -6.75 -6.08 12.52
CA ARG A 77 -6.77 -7.46 11.99
C ARG A 77 -8.20 -7.91 11.66
N ILE A 78 -9.15 -7.68 12.57
CA ILE A 78 -10.56 -8.05 12.37
C ILE A 78 -11.17 -7.23 11.24
N ALA A 79 -10.94 -5.91 11.20
CA ALA A 79 -11.44 -5.07 10.12
C ALA A 79 -10.86 -5.51 8.75
N ALA A 80 -9.55 -5.76 8.68
CA ALA A 80 -8.90 -6.26 7.46
C ALA A 80 -9.42 -7.64 7.04
N ALA A 81 -9.66 -8.55 7.99
CA ALA A 81 -10.25 -9.86 7.72
C ALA A 81 -11.65 -9.76 7.10
N ASN A 82 -12.40 -8.71 7.45
CA ASN A 82 -13.74 -8.42 6.95
C ASN A 82 -13.75 -7.52 5.70
N GLY A 83 -12.63 -7.39 4.99
CA GLY A 83 -12.56 -6.67 3.71
C GLY A 83 -12.29 -5.17 3.81
N HIS A 84 -11.96 -4.65 4.99
CA HIS A 84 -11.62 -3.24 5.16
C HIS A 84 -10.20 -2.95 4.65
N TRP A 85 -10.09 -2.52 3.38
CA TRP A 85 -8.79 -2.35 2.73
C TRP A 85 -7.90 -1.29 3.41
N GLN A 86 -8.48 -0.23 3.96
CA GLN A 86 -7.69 0.76 4.74
C GLN A 86 -7.11 0.15 6.01
N ALA A 87 -7.84 -0.77 6.66
CA ALA A 87 -7.36 -1.43 7.86
C ALA A 87 -6.20 -2.36 7.52
N ASN A 88 -6.26 -3.03 6.38
CA ASN A 88 -5.17 -3.83 5.85
C ASN A 88 -3.91 -2.98 5.61
N LEU A 89 -4.03 -1.86 4.89
CA LEU A 89 -2.89 -0.94 4.64
C LEU A 89 -2.30 -0.40 5.96
N THR A 90 -3.15 0.04 6.89
CA THR A 90 -2.70 0.55 8.20
C THR A 90 -2.02 -0.54 9.01
N LEU A 91 -2.56 -1.76 9.02
CA LEU A 91 -1.96 -2.91 9.70
C LEU A 91 -0.58 -3.25 9.14
N GLN A 92 -0.44 -3.31 7.81
CA GLN A 92 0.85 -3.54 7.17
C GLN A 92 1.89 -2.47 7.55
N GLU A 93 1.48 -1.19 7.66
CA GLU A 93 2.35 -0.10 8.09
C GLU A 93 2.86 -0.29 9.51
N ILE A 94 1.95 -0.63 10.41
CA ILE A 94 2.26 -0.88 11.81
C ILE A 94 3.21 -2.08 11.96
N LEU A 95 2.92 -3.21 11.30
CA LEU A 95 3.76 -4.41 11.33
C LEU A 95 5.17 -4.17 10.77
N LEU A 96 5.28 -3.29 9.76
CA LEU A 96 6.55 -2.98 9.13
C LEU A 96 7.40 -2.02 9.98
N ARG A 97 6.80 -0.99 10.60
CA ARG A 97 7.53 0.12 11.23
C ARG A 97 7.60 0.09 12.74
N SER A 98 6.56 -0.42 13.42
CA SER A 98 6.45 -0.28 14.87
C SER A 98 7.54 -1.09 15.60
N LYS A 99 8.07 -0.53 16.68
CA LYS A 99 8.98 -1.22 17.61
C LYS A 99 8.25 -1.78 18.83
N ASP A 100 7.00 -1.36 19.04
CA ASP A 100 6.24 -1.59 20.27
C ASP A 100 5.22 -2.73 20.13
N ILE A 101 5.40 -3.61 19.15
CA ILE A 101 4.58 -4.82 18.98
C ILE A 101 5.26 -5.98 19.68
N ASN A 102 4.54 -6.64 20.57
CA ASN A 102 5.03 -7.81 21.29
C ASN A 102 4.91 -9.11 20.46
N ILE A 103 5.47 -9.12 19.25
CA ILE A 103 5.64 -10.33 18.42
C ILE A 103 7.00 -10.28 17.71
N SER A 104 7.58 -11.44 17.39
CA SER A 104 8.91 -11.53 16.77
C SER A 104 8.93 -10.89 15.38
N THR A 105 10.11 -10.43 14.94
CA THR A 105 10.31 -9.87 13.60
C THR A 105 9.86 -10.83 12.48
N SER A 106 10.04 -12.14 12.66
CA SER A 106 9.56 -13.15 11.70
C SER A 106 8.04 -13.25 11.67
N GLU A 107 7.37 -13.18 12.81
CA GLU A 107 5.90 -13.20 12.89
C GLU A 107 5.30 -11.95 12.26
N ARG A 108 5.84 -10.75 12.56
CA ARG A 108 5.42 -9.50 11.92
C ARG A 108 5.53 -9.57 10.40
N ARG A 109 6.61 -10.18 9.90
CA ARG A 109 6.86 -10.36 8.47
C ARG A 109 5.84 -11.29 7.83
N GLY A 110 5.65 -12.47 8.42
CA GLY A 110 4.68 -13.46 7.94
C GLY A 110 3.27 -12.88 7.90
N GLU A 111 2.90 -12.13 8.95
CA GLU A 111 1.61 -11.45 9.02
C GLU A 111 1.46 -10.36 7.94
N GLY A 112 2.47 -9.51 7.75
CA GLY A 112 2.44 -8.46 6.74
C GLY A 112 2.29 -9.01 5.31
N ILE A 113 3.05 -10.06 4.99
CA ILE A 113 2.94 -10.78 3.72
C ILE A 113 1.53 -11.37 3.53
N TYR A 114 1.00 -12.04 4.57
CA TYR A 114 -0.34 -12.59 4.54
C TYR A 114 -1.39 -11.53 4.21
N TRP A 115 -1.33 -10.36 4.85
CA TRP A 115 -2.27 -9.27 4.57
C TRP A 115 -2.09 -8.68 3.17
N ASN A 116 -0.86 -8.59 2.66
CA ASN A 116 -0.61 -8.10 1.32
C ASN A 116 -1.12 -9.06 0.23
N GLU A 117 -1.05 -10.38 0.45
CA GLU A 117 -1.65 -11.37 -0.44
C GLU A 117 -3.18 -11.26 -0.50
N LYS A 118 -3.82 -10.90 0.62
CA LYS A 118 -5.25 -10.58 0.64
C LYS A 118 -5.53 -9.27 -0.10
N LEU A 119 -4.71 -8.25 0.12
CA LEU A 119 -4.82 -6.95 -0.54
C LEU A 119 -4.69 -7.09 -2.06
N MET A 120 -3.79 -7.94 -2.54
CA MET A 120 -3.56 -8.18 -3.97
C MET A 120 -4.81 -8.58 -4.74
N LYS A 121 -5.75 -9.27 -4.08
CA LYS A 121 -7.01 -9.71 -4.70
C LYS A 121 -8.01 -8.57 -4.90
N VAL A 122 -7.81 -7.44 -4.22
CA VAL A 122 -8.78 -6.33 -4.13
C VAL A 122 -8.20 -5.04 -4.69
N LEU A 123 -6.94 -4.74 -4.34
CA LEU A 123 -6.18 -3.56 -4.73
C LEU A 123 -4.78 -3.98 -5.21
N PRO A 124 -4.66 -4.49 -6.46
CA PRO A 124 -3.41 -5.02 -6.98
C PRO A 124 -2.30 -3.98 -7.10
N ALA A 125 -2.61 -2.73 -7.48
CA ALA A 125 -1.60 -1.68 -7.60
C ALA A 125 -1.07 -1.28 -6.22
N SER A 126 -1.97 -1.07 -5.26
CA SER A 126 -1.58 -0.84 -3.86
C SER A 126 -0.74 -2.00 -3.30
N ALA A 127 -1.12 -3.25 -3.58
CA ALA A 127 -0.38 -4.42 -3.10
C ALA A 127 1.01 -4.58 -3.75
N HIS A 128 1.17 -4.22 -5.03
CA HIS A 128 2.47 -4.18 -5.69
C HIS A 128 3.40 -3.13 -5.07
N TYR A 129 2.85 -1.95 -4.74
CA TYR A 129 3.59 -0.95 -3.99
C TYR A 129 4.05 -1.47 -2.62
N TRP A 130 3.19 -2.19 -1.89
CA TRP A 130 3.57 -2.83 -0.63
C TRP A 130 4.62 -3.92 -0.79
N TRP A 131 4.55 -4.73 -1.86
CA TRP A 131 5.61 -5.68 -2.16
C TRP A 131 6.96 -5.01 -2.33
N SER A 132 7.02 -3.88 -3.05
CA SER A 132 8.24 -3.09 -3.18
C SER A 132 8.80 -2.69 -1.80
N ARG A 133 7.93 -2.25 -0.88
CA ARG A 133 8.34 -1.90 0.49
C ARG A 133 8.88 -3.10 1.27
N TYR A 134 8.24 -4.26 1.17
CA TYR A 134 8.73 -5.48 1.80
C TYR A 134 10.07 -5.92 1.21
N ILE A 135 10.22 -5.89 -0.11
CA ILE A 135 11.48 -6.20 -0.79
C ILE A 135 12.60 -5.26 -0.32
N ALA A 136 12.34 -3.96 -0.22
CA ALA A 136 13.31 -2.96 0.19
C ALA A 136 13.89 -3.20 1.60
N VAL A 137 13.12 -3.83 2.50
CA VAL A 137 13.58 -4.20 3.84
C VAL A 137 14.02 -5.67 3.96
N GLY A 138 14.21 -6.37 2.83
CA GLY A 138 14.72 -7.73 2.77
C GLY A 138 13.67 -8.83 2.96
N TYR A 139 12.38 -8.51 2.77
CA TYR A 139 11.24 -9.41 3.00
C TYR A 139 10.52 -9.83 1.72
N GLY A 140 11.18 -9.71 0.55
CA GLY A 140 10.63 -10.17 -0.72
C GLY A 140 10.26 -11.66 -0.66
N PRO A 141 9.15 -12.08 -1.31
CA PRO A 141 8.79 -13.48 -1.37
C PRO A 141 9.93 -14.24 -2.05
N LYS A 142 10.35 -15.38 -1.48
CA LYS A 142 11.31 -16.24 -2.16
C LYS A 142 10.67 -16.66 -3.48
N HIS A 143 11.26 -16.25 -4.60
CA HIS A 143 10.81 -16.69 -5.91
C HIS A 143 11.02 -18.20 -6.01
N GLY A 144 9.99 -18.98 -5.71
CA GLY A 144 9.84 -20.31 -6.29
C GLY A 144 9.76 -20.13 -7.80
N SER A 145 10.42 -21.01 -8.54
CA SER A 145 10.56 -20.97 -10.01
C SER A 145 9.31 -20.42 -10.70
N VAL A 146 9.46 -19.21 -11.26
CA VAL A 146 8.64 -18.55 -12.29
C VAL A 146 7.18 -19.00 -12.36
N ARG A 147 6.29 -18.26 -11.70
CA ARG A 147 4.91 -18.13 -12.19
C ARG A 147 4.89 -16.89 -13.08
N THR A 148 4.94 -17.12 -14.39
CA THR A 148 4.82 -16.10 -15.41
C THR A 148 3.55 -15.29 -15.15
N MET A 149 3.70 -13.99 -14.90
CA MET A 149 2.61 -13.03 -15.03
C MET A 149 2.29 -12.99 -16.53
N ARG A 150 1.16 -13.57 -16.92
CA ARG A 150 0.55 -13.40 -18.25
C ARG A 150 -0.41 -12.23 -18.21
#